data_AF-A0A5N5DJ01-F1
#
_entry.id   AF-A0A5N5DJ01-F1
#
_cell.length_a   1.000
_cell.length_b   1.000
_cell.length_c   1.000
_cell.angle_alpha   90.00
_cell.angle_beta   90.00
_cell.angle_gamma   90.00
#
_symmetry.space_group_name_H-M   'P 1'
#
loop_
_entity.id
_entity.type
_entity.pdbx_description
1 polymer ?
#
loop_
_entity_poly.entity_id
_entity_poly.type
_entity_poly.pdbx_seq_one_letter_code
_entity_poly.pdbx_strand_id
1 'polypeptide(L)'
;MVSGSRFFGLRGTKLNVAVGVIAGLDFLLFGYDQGVMGGLLTLGSFLKTFPEMDVNSGTTEAERNHISTIQGISVASYNVGE
;
A
#
# COMPACT_ATOMS: atom_id res chain seq x y z
N MET A 1 20.40 19.81 31.45
CA MET A 1 18.97 20.15 31.31
C MET A 1 18.73 20.59 29.87
N VAL A 2 18.42 19.66 28.97
CA VAL A 2 18.11 20.00 27.57
C VAL A 2 16.68 20.52 27.55
N SER A 3 16.52 21.84 27.64
CA SER A 3 15.24 22.48 27.35
C SER A 3 15.03 22.41 25.84
N GLY A 4 14.46 21.31 25.36
CA GLY A 4 14.02 21.18 23.97
C GLY A 4 13.01 22.29 23.66
N SER A 5 13.41 23.24 22.82
CA SER A 5 12.51 24.28 22.33
C SER A 5 11.31 23.63 21.64
N ARG A 6 10.09 24.04 21.99
CA ARG A 6 8.87 23.50 21.37
C ARG A 6 8.98 23.57 19.83
N PHE A 7 8.62 22.47 19.17
CA PHE A 7 8.69 22.30 17.70
C PHE A 7 10.10 22.47 17.11
N PHE A 8 11.15 22.03 17.82
CA PHE A 8 12.55 22.21 17.39
C PHE A 8 12.94 23.68 17.16
N GLY A 9 12.20 24.64 17.74
CA GLY A 9 12.40 26.08 17.50
C GLY A 9 11.79 26.59 16.18
N LEU A 10 11.09 25.76 15.41
CA LEU A 10 10.38 26.15 14.20
C LEU A 10 9.06 26.85 14.55
N ARG A 11 8.80 28.00 13.94
CA ARG A 11 7.55 28.78 14.08
C ARG A 11 7.12 29.36 12.73
N GLY A 12 5.83 29.67 12.61
CA GLY A 12 5.25 30.30 11.42
C GLY A 12 5.44 29.46 10.16
N THR A 13 5.78 30.10 9.04
CA THR A 13 5.89 29.46 7.71
C THR A 13 6.85 28.27 7.69
N LYS A 14 7.97 28.33 8.42
CA LYS A 14 8.95 27.23 8.46
C LYS A 14 8.39 25.98 9.12
N LEU A 15 7.54 26.13 10.14
CA LEU A 15 6.86 25.02 10.78
C LEU A 15 5.81 24.41 9.83
N ASN A 16 5.04 25.24 9.11
CA ASN A 16 4.05 24.75 8.15
C ASN A 16 4.69 23.97 7.00
N VAL A 17 5.85 24.41 6.50
CA VAL A 17 6.60 23.67 5.48
C VAL A 17 7.10 22.34 6.03
N ALA A 18 7.65 22.31 7.25
CA ALA A 18 8.11 21.07 7.86
C ALA A 18 6.97 20.05 8.05
N VAL A 19 5.81 20.51 8.53
CA VAL A 19 4.61 19.66 8.65
C VAL A 19 4.13 19.18 7.27
N GLY A 20 4.12 20.06 6.27
CA GLY A 20 3.73 19.69 4.90
C GLY A 20 4.65 18.67 4.25
N VAL A 21 5.96 18.76 4.47
CA VAL A 21 6.93 17.76 3.98
C VAL A 21 6.73 16.41 4.67
N ILE A 22 6.55 16.40 5.99
CA ILE A 22 6.32 15.15 6.73
C ILE A 22 5.01 14.50 6.28
N ALA A 23 3.92 15.28 6.19
CA ALA A 23 2.64 14.78 5.69
C ALA A 23 2.74 14.28 4.24
N GLY A 24 3.50 14.96 3.38
CA GLY A 24 3.73 14.54 2.00
C GLY A 24 4.51 13.22 1.90
N LEU A 25 5.51 13.02 2.76
CA LEU A 25 6.25 11.75 2.84
C LEU A 25 5.37 10.61 3.37
N ASP A 26 4.50 10.89 4.33
CA ASP A 26 3.54 9.93 4.88
C ASP A 26 2.58 9.44 3.79
N PHE A 27 1.94 10.37 3.05
CA PHE A 27 1.08 10.02 1.91
C PHE A 27 1.83 9.31 0.78
N LEU A 28 3.10 9.62 0.56
CA LEU A 28 3.92 8.93 -0.44
C LEU A 28 4.17 7.47 -0.05
N LEU A 29 4.47 7.21 1.22
CA LEU A 29 4.69 5.86 1.75
C LEU A 29 3.40 5.05 1.74
N PHE A 30 2.27 5.64 2.18
CA PHE A 30 0.94 5.02 2.05
C PHE A 30 0.61 4.66 0.59
N GLY A 31 0.84 5.59 -0.35
CA GLY A 31 0.60 5.33 -1.77
C GLY A 31 1.54 4.28 -2.35
N TYR A 32 2.78 4.19 -1.84
CA TYR A 32 3.74 3.16 -2.24
C TYR A 32 3.29 1.77 -1.77
N ASP A 33 2.86 1.62 -0.53
CA ASP A 33 2.40 0.33 0.01
C ASP A 33 1.13 -0.17 -0.69
N GLN A 34 0.22 0.75 -1.08
CA GLN A 34 -0.91 0.42 -1.94
C GLN A 34 -0.48 0.05 -3.38
N GLY A 35 0.48 0.76 -3.96
CA GLY A 35 0.96 0.53 -5.32
C GLY A 35 1.76 -0.77 -5.49
N VAL A 36 2.60 -1.11 -4.51
CA VAL A 36 3.39 -2.35 -4.50
C VAL A 36 2.50 -3.57 -4.39
N MET A 37 1.43 -3.52 -3.58
CA MET A 37 0.45 -4.62 -3.52
C MET A 37 -0.20 -4.86 -4.90
N GLY A 38 -0.56 -3.80 -5.63
CA GLY A 38 -1.08 -3.91 -6.99
C GLY A 38 -0.09 -4.53 -7.99
N GLY A 39 1.21 -4.24 -7.85
CA GLY A 39 2.27 -4.81 -8.68
C GLY A 39 2.60 -6.28 -8.36
N LEU A 40 2.61 -6.65 -7.08
CA LEU A 40 2.97 -8.00 -6.62
C LEU A 40 1.97 -9.06 -7.09
N LEU A 41 0.68 -8.74 -7.17
CA LEU A 41 -0.38 -9.65 -7.62
C LEU A 41 -0.22 -10.12 -9.08
N THR A 42 0.58 -9.41 -9.87
CA THR A 42 0.86 -9.75 -11.28
C THR A 42 2.22 -10.40 -11.49
N LEU A 43 3.05 -10.48 -10.43
CA LEU A 43 4.42 -10.97 -10.53
C LEU A 43 4.44 -12.50 -10.53
N GLY A 44 5.09 -13.10 -11.52
CA GLY A 44 5.13 -14.56 -11.67
C GLY A 44 5.73 -15.32 -10.47
N SER A 45 6.56 -14.67 -9.65
CA SER A 45 7.06 -15.26 -8.38
C SER A 45 5.98 -15.37 -7.30
N PHE A 46 5.05 -14.41 -7.26
CA PHE A 46 3.92 -14.42 -6.33
C PHE A 46 2.89 -15.46 -6.75
N LEU A 47 2.56 -15.54 -8.05
CA LEU A 47 1.70 -16.59 -8.61
C LEU A 47 2.28 -18.00 -8.43
N LYS A 48 3.61 -18.16 -8.43
CA LYS A 48 4.25 -19.45 -8.12
C LYS A 48 4.10 -19.85 -6.65
N THR A 49 4.02 -18.88 -5.75
CA THR A 49 3.84 -19.12 -4.31
C THR A 49 2.36 -19.35 -3.97
N PHE A 50 1.47 -18.66 -4.68
CA PHE A 50 0.02 -18.74 -4.51
C PHE A 50 -0.67 -18.99 -5.86
N PRO A 51 -0.62 -20.22 -6.37
CA PRO A 51 -1.15 -20.57 -7.69
C PRO A 51 -2.67 -20.40 -7.81
N GLU A 52 -3.39 -20.45 -6.68
CA GLU A 52 -4.85 -20.21 -6.61
C GLU A 52 -5.24 -18.76 -6.93
N MET A 53 -4.26 -17.85 -7.02
CA MET A 53 -4.47 -16.45 -7.41
C MET A 53 -4.17 -16.17 -8.88
N ASP A 54 -3.82 -17.17 -9.71
CA ASP A 54 -3.54 -16.96 -11.13
C ASP A 54 -4.84 -16.94 -11.96
N VAL A 55 -5.33 -15.74 -12.28
CA VAL A 55 -6.53 -15.58 -13.11
C VAL A 55 -6.32 -16.14 -14.54
N ASN A 56 -5.07 -16.25 -15.01
CA ASN A 56 -4.78 -16.76 -16.35
C ASN A 56 -4.77 -18.30 -16.41
N SER A 57 -4.69 -18.99 -15.28
CA SER A 57 -4.81 -20.45 -15.23
C SER A 57 -6.27 -20.92 -15.31
N GLY A 58 -7.24 -20.03 -15.12
CA GLY A 58 -8.66 -20.35 -15.24
C GLY A 58 -9.04 -20.64 -16.70
N THR A 59 -9.51 -21.85 -16.96
CA THR A 59 -9.87 -22.32 -18.31
C THR A 59 -11.27 -21.87 -18.74
N THR A 60 -12.11 -21.50 -17.78
CA THR A 60 -13.49 -21.03 -18.00
C THR A 60 -13.72 -19.64 -17.39
N GLU A 61 -14.71 -18.91 -17.91
CA GLU A 61 -15.06 -17.58 -17.42
C GLU A 61 -15.55 -17.59 -15.96
N ALA A 62 -16.28 -18.63 -15.55
CA ALA A 62 -16.71 -18.83 -14.18
C ALA A 62 -15.53 -19.02 -13.20
N GLU A 63 -14.50 -19.76 -13.63
CA GLU A 63 -13.29 -20.02 -12.85
C GLU A 63 -12.44 -18.74 -12.68
N ARG A 64 -12.29 -17.94 -13.74
CA ARG A 64 -11.62 -16.63 -13.68
C ARG A 64 -12.34 -15.64 -12.76
N ASN A 65 -13.68 -15.65 -12.77
CA ASN A 65 -14.49 -14.81 -11.88
C ASN A 65 -14.32 -15.23 -10.42
N HIS A 66 -14.20 -16.53 -10.15
CA HIS A 66 -13.93 -17.04 -8.81
C HIS A 66 -12.55 -16.60 -8.31
N ILE A 67 -11.50 -16.76 -9.12
CA ILE A 67 -10.13 -16.36 -8.78
C ILE A 67 -10.03 -14.84 -8.58
N SER A 68 -10.70 -14.05 -9.42
CA SER A 68 -10.78 -12.59 -9.26
C SER A 68 -11.43 -12.18 -7.94
N THR A 69 -12.41 -12.95 -7.46
CA THR A 69 -13.05 -12.71 -6.16
C THR A 69 -12.08 -12.96 -5.00
N ILE A 70 -11.27 -14.03 -5.08
CA ILE A 70 -10.24 -14.36 -4.09
C ILE A 70 -9.17 -13.25 -4.01
N GLN A 71 -8.72 -12.76 -5.17
CA GLN A 71 -7.80 -11.62 -5.22
C GLN A 71 -8.44 -10.37 -4.59
N GLY A 72 -9.70 -10.06 -4.93
CA GLY A 72 -10.42 -8.92 -4.38
C GLY A 72 -10.52 -8.95 -2.86
N ILE A 73 -10.83 -10.12 -2.27
CA ILE A 73 -10.89 -10.30 -0.81
C ILE A 73 -9.51 -10.16 -0.16
N SER A 74 -8.46 -10.67 -0.82
CA SER A 74 -7.07 -10.56 -0.35
C SER A 74 -6.60 -9.11 -0.32
N VAL A 75 -6.88 -8.35 -1.40
CA VAL A 75 -6.60 -6.91 -1.48
C VAL A 75 -7.43 -6.13 -0.45
N ALA A 76 -8.70 -6.48 -0.27
CA ALA A 76 -9.55 -5.84 0.73
C ALA A 76 -9.02 -6.08 2.16
N SER A 77 -8.58 -7.30 2.46
CA SER A 77 -8.01 -7.65 3.77
C SER A 77 -6.70 -6.92 4.05
N TYR A 78 -5.86 -6.76 3.03
CA TYR A 78 -4.62 -5.98 3.14
C TYR A 78 -4.91 -4.50 3.44
N ASN A 79 -5.81 -3.88 2.68
CA ASN A 79 -6.20 -2.48 2.90
C ASN A 79 -6.92 -2.23 4.23
N VAL A 80 -7.53 -3.24 4.84
CA VAL A 80 -8.15 -3.14 6.18
C VAL A 80 -7.11 -3.19 7.31
N GLY A 81 -5.93 -3.77 7.04
CA GLY A 81 -4.83 -3.88 8.00
C GLY A 81 -3.93 -2.65 8.11
N GLU A 82 -3.99 -1.75 7.13
CA GLU A 82 -3.39 -0.41 7.10
C GLU A 82 -4.26 0.61 7.87
#